data_AF-A0A7Y9WRE2-F1
#
_entry.id   AF-A0A7Y9WRE2-F1
#
_cell.length_a   1.000
_cell.length_b   1.000
_cell.length_c   1.000
_cell.angle_alpha   90.00
_cell.angle_beta   90.00
_cell.angle_gamma   90.00
#
_symmetry.space_group_name_H-M   'P 1'
#
loop_
_entity.id
_entity.type
_entity.pdbx_description
1 polymer ?
#
loop_
_entity_poly.entity_id
_entity_poly.type
_entity_poly.pdbx_seq_one_letter_code
_entity_poly.pdbx_strand_id
1 'polypeptide(L)'
;MSIYRKLALYSDQDSPPNEEMDARLLRLIGRPQPKIGYIPATSDPERIYFRRKADYYARIGANLVVCVDPSQDTSEAEWSTLLSCDAIHLSGGNTFSFLSWLQRRSALPLLTRYVSEGGVLIGVSAGAILMTPSVNSALLCGDARDEQLMDEAGLGLVDFHVWPHFNAESVTQEQSKLSCTIPELYACPDGSGIVVDGKEVELFGQVHRYDLGVVRPTPFED
;
A
#
# COMPACT_ATOMS: atom_id res chain seq x y z
N MET A 1 1.51 20.17 15.95
CA MET A 1 0.44 19.61 15.10
C MET A 1 0.52 18.10 15.20
N SER A 2 -0.59 17.42 15.52
CA SER A 2 -0.61 15.95 15.51
C SER A 2 -0.44 15.48 14.08
N ILE A 3 0.53 14.60 13.83
CA ILE A 3 0.69 13.95 12.52
C ILE A 3 -0.40 12.88 12.49
N TYR A 4 -1.51 13.16 11.80
CA TYR A 4 -2.56 12.17 11.58
C TYR A 4 -2.24 11.37 10.32
N ARG A 5 -1.56 10.25 10.49
CA ARG A 5 -1.39 9.24 9.43
C ARG A 5 -1.67 7.86 10.01
N LYS A 6 -2.64 7.16 9.46
CA LYS A 6 -2.98 5.79 9.80
C LYS A 6 -2.84 4.93 8.56
N LEU A 7 -1.75 4.20 8.48
CA LEU A 7 -1.35 3.49 7.27
C LEU A 7 -1.08 2.02 7.60
N ALA A 8 -1.42 1.14 6.67
CA ALA A 8 -0.98 -0.25 6.69
C ALA A 8 -0.38 -0.61 5.34
N LEU A 9 0.93 -0.86 5.31
CA LEU A 9 1.75 -1.16 4.13
C LEU A 9 2.04 -2.66 4.12
N TYR A 10 1.23 -3.44 3.41
CA TYR A 10 1.40 -4.88 3.29
C TYR A 10 2.29 -5.24 2.09
N SER A 11 3.19 -6.22 2.26
CA SER A 11 3.84 -6.87 1.12
C SER A 11 2.81 -7.57 0.25
N ASP A 12 2.02 -8.44 0.86
CA ASP A 12 0.91 -9.16 0.27
C ASP A 12 -0.23 -9.31 1.30
N GLN A 13 -1.35 -9.89 0.87
CA GLN A 13 -2.44 -10.28 1.76
C GLN A 13 -2.99 -11.66 1.38
N ASP A 14 -2.11 -12.53 0.91
CA ASP A 14 -2.45 -13.90 0.51
C ASP A 14 -1.77 -14.94 1.42
N SER A 15 -0.83 -14.49 2.24
CA SER A 15 -0.02 -15.33 3.11
C SER A 15 -0.58 -15.45 4.55
N PRO A 16 -0.53 -16.65 5.18
CA PRO A 16 -0.97 -16.87 6.57
C PRO A 16 -0.32 -15.97 7.64
N PRO A 17 0.98 -15.56 7.55
CA PRO A 17 1.60 -14.72 8.57
C PRO A 17 1.00 -13.31 8.75
N ASN A 18 0.02 -12.91 7.93
CA ASN A 18 -0.63 -11.60 8.01
C ASN A 18 -1.58 -11.42 9.22
N GLU A 19 -1.94 -12.49 9.94
CA GLU A 19 -2.96 -12.45 11.01
C GLU A 19 -2.68 -11.40 12.11
N GLU A 20 -1.42 -11.26 12.52
CA GLU A 20 -1.03 -10.29 13.56
C GLU A 20 -1.21 -8.84 13.06
N MET A 21 -0.79 -8.60 11.82
CA MET A 21 -0.93 -7.29 11.17
C MET A 21 -2.40 -6.96 10.89
N ASP A 22 -3.22 -7.95 10.53
CA ASP A 22 -4.67 -7.78 10.36
C ASP A 22 -5.35 -7.37 11.66
N ALA A 23 -4.99 -8.02 12.78
CA ALA A 23 -5.49 -7.63 14.09
C ALA A 23 -5.08 -6.20 14.46
N ARG A 24 -3.84 -5.80 14.12
CA ARG A 24 -3.38 -4.42 14.31
C ARG A 24 -4.12 -3.42 13.41
N LEU A 25 -4.38 -3.78 12.16
CA LEU A 25 -5.15 -2.97 11.20
C LEU A 25 -6.56 -2.70 11.73
N LEU A 26 -7.27 -3.71 12.24
CA LEU A 26 -8.62 -3.52 12.79
C LEU A 26 -8.60 -2.60 14.01
N ARG A 27 -7.58 -2.69 14.88
CA ARG A 27 -7.37 -1.75 16.00
C ARG A 27 -7.06 -0.34 15.50
N LEU A 28 -6.27 -0.20 14.43
CA LEU A 28 -5.94 1.08 13.81
C LEU A 28 -7.20 1.81 13.30
N ILE A 29 -8.10 1.06 12.65
CA ILE A 29 -9.40 1.55 12.18
C ILE A 29 -10.31 1.89 13.37
N GLY A 30 -10.35 1.03 14.39
CA GLY A 30 -11.05 1.32 15.64
C GLY A 30 -12.58 1.34 15.54
N ARG A 31 -13.15 0.65 14.54
CA ARG A 31 -14.59 0.53 14.33
C ARG A 31 -15.02 -0.94 14.32
N PRO A 32 -16.17 -1.29 14.91
CA PRO A 32 -16.72 -2.62 14.75
C PRO A 32 -17.19 -2.83 13.31
N GLN A 33 -16.81 -3.96 12.70
CA GLN A 33 -17.18 -4.30 11.32
C GLN A 33 -16.90 -3.19 10.28
N PRO A 34 -15.64 -2.71 10.20
CA PRO A 34 -15.31 -1.52 9.43
C PRO A 34 -15.67 -1.68 7.96
N LYS A 35 -16.12 -0.58 7.35
CA LYS A 35 -16.37 -0.47 5.91
C LYS A 35 -15.09 -0.04 5.21
N ILE A 36 -14.70 -0.82 4.21
CA ILE A 36 -13.49 -0.62 3.45
C ILE A 36 -13.87 -0.30 2.00
N GLY A 37 -13.36 0.81 1.50
CA GLY A 37 -13.37 1.15 0.08
C GLY A 37 -12.21 0.49 -0.64
N TYR A 38 -12.34 0.22 -1.94
CA TYR A 38 -11.31 -0.46 -2.72
C TYR A 38 -11.00 0.32 -4.00
N ILE A 39 -9.71 0.52 -4.26
CA ILE A 39 -9.19 1.08 -5.50
C ILE A 39 -8.25 0.04 -6.14
N PRO A 40 -8.62 -0.55 -7.29
CA PRO A 40 -7.77 -1.46 -8.01
C PRO A 40 -6.62 -0.74 -8.72
N ALA A 41 -5.44 -1.34 -8.69
CA ALA A 41 -4.28 -0.94 -9.49
C ALA A 41 -4.40 -1.37 -10.96
N THR A 42 -5.26 -2.34 -11.27
CA THR A 42 -5.46 -2.89 -12.61
C THR A 42 -6.94 -3.16 -12.81
N SER A 43 -7.45 -2.86 -13.99
CA SER A 43 -8.88 -3.00 -14.25
C SER A 43 -9.35 -4.44 -14.02
N ASP A 44 -10.44 -4.57 -13.27
CA ASP A 44 -11.02 -5.85 -12.84
C ASP A 44 -12.52 -5.87 -13.19
N PRO A 45 -12.89 -5.90 -14.49
CA PRO A 45 -14.28 -5.79 -14.93
C PRO A 45 -15.16 -6.94 -14.42
N GLU A 46 -14.57 -8.12 -14.25
CA GLU A 46 -15.25 -9.31 -13.70
C GLU A 46 -15.30 -9.33 -12.17
N ARG A 47 -14.65 -8.36 -11.51
CA ARG A 47 -14.55 -8.20 -10.05
C ARG A 47 -13.96 -9.44 -9.36
N ILE A 48 -13.03 -10.14 -10.02
CA ILE A 48 -12.42 -11.37 -9.48
C ILE A 48 -11.55 -11.03 -8.27
N TYR A 49 -10.66 -10.04 -8.40
CA TYR A 49 -9.78 -9.61 -7.32
C TYR A 49 -10.55 -8.91 -6.22
N PHE A 50 -11.54 -8.08 -6.59
CA PHE A 50 -12.43 -7.45 -5.63
C PHE A 50 -13.17 -8.47 -4.76
N ARG A 51 -13.73 -9.54 -5.35
CA ARG A 51 -14.44 -10.60 -4.58
C ARG A 51 -13.49 -11.37 -3.67
N ARG A 52 -12.31 -11.76 -4.16
CA ARG A 52 -11.28 -12.41 -3.32
C ARG A 52 -10.90 -11.54 -2.13
N LYS A 53 -10.77 -10.23 -2.34
CA LYS A 53 -10.46 -9.29 -1.27
C LYS A 53 -11.64 -9.07 -0.33
N ALA A 54 -12.88 -9.10 -0.81
CA ALA A 54 -14.06 -9.08 0.03
C ALA A 54 -14.11 -10.31 0.95
N ASP A 55 -13.82 -11.51 0.44
CA ASP A 55 -13.73 -12.73 1.25
C ASP A 55 -12.62 -12.65 2.30
N TYR A 56 -11.46 -12.08 1.94
CA TYR A 56 -10.38 -11.82 2.88
C TYR A 56 -10.84 -10.93 4.03
N TYR A 57 -11.44 -9.78 3.74
CA TYR A 57 -11.89 -8.84 4.76
C TYR A 57 -13.02 -9.41 5.62
N ALA A 58 -13.95 -10.16 5.01
CA ALA A 58 -15.01 -10.82 5.75
C ALA A 58 -14.47 -11.80 6.80
N ARG A 59 -13.40 -12.55 6.48
CA ARG A 59 -12.76 -13.49 7.43
C ARG A 59 -12.16 -12.79 8.65
N ILE A 60 -11.63 -11.58 8.48
CA ILE A 60 -11.09 -10.79 9.60
C ILE A 60 -12.13 -9.86 10.24
N GLY A 61 -13.41 -9.95 9.84
CA GLY A 61 -14.50 -9.19 10.44
C GLY A 61 -14.66 -7.76 9.93
N ALA A 62 -14.25 -7.47 8.69
CA ALA A 62 -14.43 -6.21 7.97
C ALA A 62 -15.28 -6.40 6.69
N ASN A 63 -15.75 -5.31 6.10
CA ASN A 63 -16.62 -5.34 4.93
C ASN A 63 -16.05 -4.50 3.79
N LEU A 64 -15.79 -5.10 2.63
CA LEU A 64 -15.45 -4.37 1.42
C LEU A 64 -16.74 -3.91 0.73
N VAL A 65 -17.01 -2.60 0.68
CA VAL A 65 -18.35 -2.08 0.36
C VAL A 65 -18.45 -1.34 -0.97
N VAL A 66 -17.35 -0.82 -1.49
CA VAL A 66 -17.33 -0.04 -2.74
C VAL A 66 -16.01 -0.25 -3.47
N CYS A 67 -16.07 -0.30 -4.80
CA CYS A 67 -14.92 -0.37 -5.69
C CYS A 67 -14.95 0.84 -6.61
N VAL A 68 -13.86 1.60 -6.67
CA VAL A 68 -13.71 2.75 -7.58
C VAL A 68 -12.47 2.53 -8.42
N ASP A 69 -12.66 2.13 -9.68
CA ASP A 69 -11.58 1.85 -10.64
C ASP A 69 -11.17 3.12 -11.39
N PRO A 70 -10.00 3.73 -11.12
CA PRO A 70 -9.60 4.98 -11.74
C PRO A 70 -9.33 4.84 -13.25
N SER A 71 -9.15 3.61 -13.76
CA SER A 71 -9.00 3.33 -15.20
C SER A 71 -10.31 3.42 -15.98
N GLN A 72 -11.44 3.37 -15.28
CA GLN A 72 -12.79 3.39 -15.85
C GLN A 72 -13.46 4.74 -15.59
N ASP A 73 -14.60 4.96 -16.23
CA ASP A 73 -15.42 6.13 -15.94
C ASP A 73 -16.13 5.97 -14.60
N THR A 74 -15.76 6.83 -13.65
CA THR A 74 -16.28 6.86 -12.28
C THR A 74 -17.02 8.17 -12.04
N SER A 75 -18.09 8.11 -11.26
CA SER A 75 -18.88 9.26 -10.83
C SER A 75 -18.39 9.88 -9.52
N GLU A 76 -18.74 11.15 -9.28
CA GLU A 76 -18.49 11.80 -7.99
C GLU A 76 -19.16 11.08 -6.81
N ALA A 77 -20.32 10.45 -7.03
CA ALA A 77 -21.03 9.70 -6.01
C ALA A 77 -20.26 8.45 -5.56
N GLU A 78 -19.57 7.78 -6.47
CA GLU A 78 -18.71 6.63 -6.16
C GLU A 78 -17.50 7.07 -5.32
N TRP A 79 -16.83 8.15 -5.72
CA TRP A 79 -15.72 8.72 -4.94
C TRP A 79 -16.15 9.22 -3.57
N SER A 80 -17.31 9.87 -3.47
CA SER A 80 -17.89 10.31 -2.18
C SER A 80 -18.17 9.11 -1.25
N THR A 81 -18.72 8.03 -1.81
CA THR A 81 -18.97 6.79 -1.06
C THR A 81 -17.65 6.16 -0.58
N LEU A 82 -16.64 6.09 -1.45
CA LEU A 82 -15.30 5.60 -1.13
C LEU A 82 -14.66 6.40 0.01
N LEU A 83 -14.67 7.73 -0.08
CA LEU A 83 -14.07 8.63 0.91
C LEU A 83 -14.82 8.66 2.26
N SER A 84 -16.06 8.15 2.30
CA SER A 84 -16.82 7.98 3.54
C SER A 84 -16.55 6.68 4.29
N CYS A 85 -15.74 5.78 3.72
CA CYS A 85 -15.39 4.49 4.34
C CYS A 85 -14.43 4.67 5.53
N ASP A 86 -14.44 3.71 6.46
CA ASP A 86 -13.56 3.70 7.63
C ASP A 86 -12.09 3.45 7.24
N ALA A 87 -11.87 2.74 6.13
CA ALA A 87 -10.57 2.59 5.48
C ALA A 87 -10.70 2.56 3.95
N ILE A 88 -9.60 2.84 3.25
CA ILE A 88 -9.48 2.67 1.80
C ILE A 88 -8.32 1.70 1.51
N HIS A 89 -8.56 0.68 0.70
CA HIS A 89 -7.57 -0.27 0.22
C HIS A 89 -7.11 0.09 -1.19
N LEU A 90 -5.81 0.21 -1.38
CA LEU A 90 -5.09 0.33 -2.64
C LEU A 90 -4.48 -1.04 -2.97
N SER A 91 -4.92 -1.65 -4.07
CA SER A 91 -4.53 -3.02 -4.39
C SER A 91 -3.12 -3.15 -4.97
N GLY A 92 -2.66 -4.39 -5.10
CA GLY A 92 -1.49 -4.74 -5.93
C GLY A 92 -1.82 -4.73 -7.42
N GLY A 93 -0.78 -4.62 -8.24
CA GLY A 93 -0.80 -4.53 -9.71
C GLY A 93 0.48 -3.83 -10.19
N ASN A 94 0.45 -3.22 -11.37
CA ASN A 94 1.57 -2.37 -11.81
C ASN A 94 1.46 -0.96 -11.17
N THR A 95 2.47 -0.56 -10.41
CA THR A 95 2.49 0.68 -9.65
C THR A 95 2.50 1.93 -10.54
N PHE A 96 3.20 1.90 -11.67
CA PHE A 96 3.31 3.06 -12.57
C PHE A 96 1.98 3.36 -13.27
N SER A 97 1.29 2.34 -13.80
CA SER A 97 -0.04 2.51 -14.36
C SER A 97 -1.06 2.90 -13.29
N PHE A 98 -0.94 2.36 -12.08
CA PHE A 98 -1.81 2.75 -10.97
C PHE A 98 -1.65 4.23 -10.62
N LEU A 99 -0.41 4.72 -10.48
CA LEU A 99 -0.13 6.13 -10.24
C LEU A 99 -0.65 7.01 -11.37
N SER A 100 -0.40 6.62 -12.62
CA SER A 100 -0.86 7.34 -13.82
C SER A 100 -2.37 7.54 -13.81
N TRP A 101 -3.16 6.51 -13.45
CA TRP A 101 -4.62 6.61 -13.44
C TRP A 101 -5.11 7.51 -12.30
N LEU A 102 -4.49 7.42 -11.12
CA LEU A 102 -4.80 8.30 -10.00
C LEU A 102 -4.46 9.77 -10.30
N GLN A 103 -3.34 10.05 -10.98
CA GLN A 103 -2.96 11.39 -11.42
C GLN A 103 -4.00 11.97 -12.39
N ARG A 104 -4.40 11.20 -13.40
CA ARG A 104 -5.41 11.62 -14.40
C ARG A 104 -6.78 11.92 -13.81
N ARG A 105 -7.15 11.18 -12.77
CA ARG A 105 -8.41 11.38 -12.03
C ARG A 105 -8.28 12.42 -10.90
N SER A 106 -7.11 13.05 -10.74
CA SER A 106 -6.83 14.00 -9.63
C SER A 106 -7.16 13.40 -8.26
N ALA A 107 -6.93 12.09 -8.09
CA ALA A 107 -7.31 11.34 -6.90
C ALA A 107 -6.27 11.42 -5.77
N LEU A 108 -4.98 11.68 -6.08
CA LEU A 108 -3.93 11.73 -5.07
C LEU A 108 -4.21 12.76 -3.95
N PRO A 109 -4.60 14.02 -4.24
CA PRO A 109 -4.94 14.97 -3.18
C PRO A 109 -6.15 14.56 -2.34
N LEU A 110 -7.10 13.81 -2.92
CA LEU A 110 -8.26 13.29 -2.19
C LEU A 110 -7.84 12.23 -1.17
N LEU A 111 -6.92 11.34 -1.54
CA LEU A 111 -6.38 10.30 -0.66
C LEU A 111 -5.51 10.89 0.46
N THR A 112 -4.63 11.84 0.13
CA THR A 112 -3.82 12.54 1.14
C THR A 112 -4.72 13.28 2.14
N ARG A 113 -5.76 13.96 1.64
CA ARG A 113 -6.74 14.63 2.50
C ARG A 113 -7.48 13.64 3.40
N TYR A 114 -8.00 12.55 2.84
CA TYR A 114 -8.67 11.48 3.58
C TYR A 114 -7.85 10.98 4.77
N VAL A 115 -6.56 10.72 4.56
CA VAL A 115 -5.65 10.30 5.64
C VAL A 115 -5.47 11.41 6.69
N SER A 116 -5.26 12.65 6.27
CA SER A 116 -5.10 13.79 7.20
C SER A 116 -6.33 14.08 8.04
N GLU A 117 -7.52 13.72 7.55
CA GLU A 117 -8.80 13.82 8.27
C GLU A 117 -9.06 12.60 9.18
N GLY A 118 -8.11 11.67 9.26
CA GLY A 118 -8.12 10.52 10.18
C GLY A 118 -8.53 9.19 9.54
N GLY A 119 -8.75 9.16 8.22
CA GLY A 119 -9.00 7.93 7.47
C GLY A 119 -7.81 6.98 7.47
N VAL A 120 -8.07 5.68 7.35
CA VAL A 120 -7.03 4.64 7.29
C VAL A 120 -6.76 4.23 5.85
N LEU A 121 -5.51 4.33 5.41
CA LEU A 121 -5.12 3.87 4.08
C LEU A 121 -4.36 2.54 4.18
N ILE A 122 -4.81 1.56 3.40
CA ILE A 122 -4.26 0.21 3.34
C ILE A 122 -3.65 0.05 1.96
N GLY A 123 -2.34 -0.14 1.87
CA GLY A 123 -1.66 -0.42 0.61
C GLY A 123 -1.16 -1.86 0.59
N VAL A 124 -1.40 -2.57 -0.50
CA VAL A 124 -0.83 -3.90 -0.75
C VAL A 124 0.04 -3.83 -1.99
N SER A 125 1.28 -4.31 -1.90
CA SER A 125 2.22 -4.34 -3.02
C SER A 125 2.35 -2.95 -3.68
N ALA A 126 1.89 -2.77 -4.93
CA ALA A 126 1.81 -1.46 -5.59
C ALA A 126 1.13 -0.36 -4.75
N GLY A 127 0.03 -0.69 -4.06
CA GLY A 127 -0.63 0.24 -3.14
C GLY A 127 0.24 0.66 -1.96
N ALA A 128 1.12 -0.23 -1.49
CA ALA A 128 2.09 0.09 -0.43
C ALA A 128 3.18 1.04 -0.95
N ILE A 129 3.72 0.75 -2.14
CA ILE A 129 4.71 1.60 -2.83
C ILE A 129 4.15 3.01 -3.07
N LEU A 130 2.90 3.12 -3.51
CA LEU A 130 2.23 4.41 -3.75
C LEU A 130 2.19 5.34 -2.53
N MET A 131 2.21 4.82 -1.31
CA MET A 131 2.14 5.64 -0.10
C MET A 131 3.49 6.26 0.29
N THR A 132 4.57 5.83 -0.35
CA THR A 132 5.95 6.28 -0.09
C THR A 132 6.25 7.60 -0.83
N PRO A 133 7.43 8.23 -0.62
CA PRO A 133 7.79 9.48 -1.31
C PRO A 133 7.82 9.38 -2.85
N SER A 134 8.21 8.23 -3.39
CA SER A 134 8.28 7.99 -4.83
C SER A 134 7.97 6.53 -5.17
N VAL A 135 7.50 6.26 -6.38
CA VAL A 135 7.21 4.88 -6.82
C VAL A 135 8.42 4.13 -7.36
N ASN A 136 9.64 4.63 -7.16
CA ASN A 136 10.86 4.08 -7.74
C ASN A 136 11.15 2.63 -7.34
N SER A 137 10.71 2.21 -6.15
CA SER A 137 10.87 0.82 -5.70
C SER A 137 10.02 -0.17 -6.50
N ALA A 138 9.04 0.28 -7.29
CA ALA A 138 8.27 -0.56 -8.21
C ALA A 138 9.13 -1.29 -9.25
N LEU A 139 10.25 -0.67 -9.67
CA LEU A 139 11.21 -1.31 -10.57
C LEU A 139 11.89 -2.54 -9.93
N LEU A 140 12.02 -2.56 -8.60
CA LEU A 140 12.54 -3.73 -7.90
C LEU A 140 11.56 -4.91 -7.93
N CYS A 141 10.27 -4.63 -8.11
CA CYS A 141 9.20 -5.62 -8.27
C CYS A 141 8.98 -6.04 -9.73
N GLY A 142 9.74 -5.46 -10.68
CA GLY A 142 9.62 -5.75 -12.10
C GLY A 142 8.51 -4.98 -12.81
N ASP A 143 7.96 -3.93 -12.20
CA ASP A 143 6.94 -3.10 -12.83
C ASP A 143 7.51 -2.36 -14.03
N ALA A 144 6.81 -2.49 -15.17
CA ALA A 144 7.09 -1.69 -16.36
C ALA A 144 6.60 -0.26 -16.14
N ARG A 145 7.42 0.73 -16.53
CA ARG A 145 7.02 2.14 -16.53
C ARG A 145 5.87 2.38 -17.49
N ASP A 146 4.99 3.29 -17.12
CA ASP A 146 3.91 3.79 -17.97
C ASP A 146 4.39 5.06 -18.69
N GLU A 147 4.39 5.05 -20.03
CA GLU A 147 4.83 6.19 -20.85
C GLU A 147 3.98 7.44 -20.64
N GLN A 148 2.78 7.29 -20.08
CA GLN A 148 1.83 8.36 -19.89
C GLN A 148 1.82 8.95 -18.47
N LEU A 149 2.75 8.48 -17.62
CA LEU A 149 2.95 8.96 -16.26
C LEU A 149 3.51 10.39 -16.27
N MET A 150 2.96 11.26 -15.42
CA MET A 150 3.38 12.67 -15.37
C MET A 150 4.66 12.85 -14.55
N ASP A 151 4.69 12.24 -13.37
CA ASP A 151 5.84 12.15 -12.47
C ASP A 151 5.77 10.85 -11.65
N GLU A 152 6.88 10.49 -11.02
CA GLU A 152 7.02 9.28 -10.20
C GLU A 152 6.82 9.58 -8.69
N ALA A 153 6.25 10.73 -8.34
CA ALA A 153 5.99 11.07 -6.94
C ALA A 153 4.84 10.22 -6.38
N GLY A 154 5.08 9.60 -5.22
CA GLY A 154 4.03 8.90 -4.48
C GLY A 154 3.19 9.87 -3.64
N LEU A 155 2.34 9.34 -2.78
CA LEU A 155 1.54 10.13 -1.85
C LEU A 155 2.38 10.79 -0.75
N GLY A 156 3.63 10.32 -0.52
CA GLY A 156 4.55 10.90 0.46
C GLY A 156 4.01 10.89 1.90
N LEU A 157 3.25 9.85 2.27
CA LEU A 157 2.63 9.73 3.58
C LEU A 157 3.63 9.19 4.63
N VAL A 158 4.70 8.57 4.16
CA VAL A 158 5.86 8.11 4.94
C VAL A 158 7.15 8.72 4.40
N ASP A 159 8.21 8.66 5.20
CA ASP A 159 9.57 9.15 4.91
C ASP A 159 10.53 8.03 4.49
N PHE A 160 9.99 6.86 4.17
CA PHE A 160 10.71 5.66 3.75
C PHE A 160 10.07 5.02 2.51
N HIS A 161 10.79 4.12 1.86
CA HIS A 161 10.28 3.32 0.74
C HIS A 161 10.05 1.87 1.18
N VAL A 162 9.26 1.14 0.39
CA VAL A 162 9.04 -0.30 0.59
C VAL A 162 9.38 -1.08 -0.67
N TRP A 163 9.99 -2.25 -0.50
CA TRP A 163 10.20 -3.26 -1.51
C TRP A 163 9.38 -4.49 -1.12
N PRO A 164 8.11 -4.57 -1.57
CA PRO A 164 7.26 -5.73 -1.33
C PRO A 164 7.72 -6.95 -2.14
N HIS A 165 7.25 -8.12 -1.75
CA HIS A 165 7.60 -9.42 -2.32
C HIS A 165 9.11 -9.70 -2.24
N PHE A 166 9.79 -9.14 -1.23
CA PHE A 166 11.22 -9.30 -1.11
C PHE A 166 11.60 -10.76 -0.84
N ASN A 167 12.47 -11.30 -1.67
CA ASN A 167 13.09 -12.59 -1.46
C ASN A 167 14.60 -12.46 -1.64
N ALA A 168 15.33 -12.60 -0.53
CA ALA A 168 16.78 -12.47 -0.49
C ALA A 168 17.51 -13.46 -1.42
N GLU A 169 16.94 -14.66 -1.64
CA GLU A 169 17.54 -15.69 -2.47
C GLU A 169 17.45 -15.39 -3.98
N SER A 170 16.53 -14.52 -4.39
CA SER A 170 16.27 -14.18 -5.79
C SER A 170 16.70 -12.76 -6.18
N VAL A 171 17.40 -12.04 -5.29
CA VAL A 171 17.86 -10.67 -5.60
C VAL A 171 18.88 -10.70 -6.73
N THR A 172 18.54 -10.06 -7.84
CA THR A 172 19.45 -9.88 -8.98
C THR A 172 20.48 -8.80 -8.72
N GLN A 173 21.57 -8.82 -9.49
CA GLN A 173 22.60 -7.77 -9.42
C GLN A 173 22.02 -6.38 -9.75
N GLU A 174 21.08 -6.29 -10.68
CA GLU A 174 20.45 -5.02 -11.05
C GLU A 174 19.52 -4.49 -9.95
N GLN A 175 18.73 -5.36 -9.31
CA GLN A 175 17.95 -4.98 -8.13
C GLN A 175 18.85 -4.54 -6.96
N SER A 176 19.98 -5.21 -6.74
CA SER A 176 20.96 -4.82 -5.72
C SER A 176 21.56 -3.43 -6.01
N LYS A 177 21.91 -3.12 -7.26
CA LYS A 177 22.40 -1.77 -7.63
C LYS A 177 21.32 -0.71 -7.47
N LEU A 178 20.10 -1.00 -7.93
CA LEU A 178 18.99 -0.05 -7.89
C LEU A 178 18.57 0.27 -6.45
N SER A 179 18.48 -0.73 -5.59
CA SER A 179 18.12 -0.54 -4.18
C SER A 179 19.09 0.37 -3.43
N CYS A 180 20.38 0.42 -3.79
CA CYS A 180 21.33 1.40 -3.25
C CYS A 180 20.99 2.87 -3.59
N THR A 181 20.15 3.11 -4.60
CA THR A 181 19.74 4.46 -5.02
C THR A 181 18.44 4.91 -4.35
N ILE A 182 17.74 4.01 -3.65
CA ILE A 182 16.46 4.28 -3.01
C ILE A 182 16.71 4.48 -1.51
N PRO A 183 16.48 5.68 -0.97
CA PRO A 183 16.74 5.96 0.44
C PRO A 183 15.69 5.29 1.33
N GLU A 184 16.11 4.91 2.54
CA GLU A 184 15.22 4.39 3.59
C GLU A 184 14.32 3.24 3.09
N LEU A 185 14.92 2.23 2.48
CA LEU A 185 14.18 1.13 1.85
C LEU A 185 13.93 -0.01 2.84
N TYR A 186 12.67 -0.29 3.14
CA TYR A 186 12.25 -1.50 3.85
C TYR A 186 11.96 -2.62 2.86
N ALA A 187 12.69 -3.72 2.98
CA ALA A 187 12.46 -4.93 2.22
C ALA A 187 11.49 -5.84 2.99
N CYS A 188 10.34 -6.09 2.39
CA CYS A 188 9.21 -6.79 3.00
C CYS A 188 8.93 -8.08 2.23
N PRO A 189 9.29 -9.26 2.78
CA PRO A 189 8.81 -10.55 2.26
C PRO A 189 7.29 -10.69 2.37
N ASP A 190 6.72 -11.64 1.64
CA ASP A 190 5.30 -11.96 1.79
C ASP A 190 4.98 -12.49 3.20
N GLY A 191 3.83 -12.08 3.72
CA GLY A 191 3.43 -12.22 5.12
C GLY A 191 4.02 -11.16 6.05
N SER A 192 4.69 -10.13 5.52
CA SER A 192 5.25 -9.02 6.29
C SER A 192 4.68 -7.67 5.84
N GLY A 193 4.88 -6.65 6.69
CA GLY A 193 4.45 -5.30 6.38
C GLY A 193 4.73 -4.33 7.50
N ILE A 194 4.24 -3.11 7.33
CA ILE A 194 4.47 -1.99 8.25
C ILE A 194 3.14 -1.33 8.58
N VAL A 195 2.89 -1.04 9.84
CA VAL A 195 1.78 -0.19 10.28
C VAL A 195 2.34 1.13 10.77
N VAL A 196 1.69 2.23 10.39
CA VAL A 196 2.03 3.58 10.86
C VAL A 196 0.83 4.19 11.57
N ASP A 197 1.03 4.60 12.82
CA ASP A 197 0.03 5.28 13.64
C ASP A 197 0.61 6.61 14.17
N GLY A 198 0.34 7.67 13.42
CA GLY A 198 0.96 8.97 13.63
C GLY A 198 2.47 8.90 13.43
N LYS A 199 3.24 8.90 14.52
CA LYS A 199 4.71 8.81 14.46
C LYS A 199 5.24 7.40 14.65
N GLU A 200 4.43 6.51 15.20
CA GLU A 200 4.84 5.15 15.51
C GLU A 200 4.89 4.34 14.20
N VAL A 201 5.97 3.57 14.04
CA VAL A 201 6.19 2.66 12.92
C VAL A 201 6.38 1.27 13.51
N GLU A 202 5.44 0.38 13.23
CA GLU A 202 5.42 -0.99 13.73
C GLU A 202 5.71 -1.95 12.58
N LEU A 203 6.67 -2.85 12.76
CA LEU A 203 7.07 -3.83 11.75
C LEU A 203 6.45 -5.19 12.06
N PHE A 204 5.86 -5.83 11.06
CA PHE A 204 5.22 -7.15 11.19
C PHE A 204 5.89 -8.16 10.27
N GLY A 205 6.19 -9.34 10.79
CA GLY A 205 6.92 -10.37 10.05
C GLY A 205 8.41 -10.05 9.88
N GLN A 206 9.04 -10.63 8.85
CA GLN A 206 10.49 -10.50 8.59
C GLN A 206 10.83 -9.26 7.77
N VAL A 207 10.46 -8.07 8.26
CA VAL A 207 10.85 -6.82 7.60
C VAL A 207 12.34 -6.58 7.81
N HIS A 208 13.04 -6.21 6.75
CA HIS A 208 14.45 -5.85 6.76
C HIS A 208 14.66 -4.41 6.31
N ARG A 209 15.71 -3.76 6.81
CA ARG A 209 16.17 -2.48 6.24
C ARG A 209 17.27 -2.76 5.23
N TYR A 210 17.05 -2.30 4.00
CA TYR A 210 17.99 -2.45 2.90
C TYR A 210 18.90 -1.21 2.86
N ASP A 211 20.12 -1.36 3.34
CA ASP A 211 21.06 -0.25 3.53
C ASP A 211 22.30 -0.47 2.66
N LEU A 212 22.49 0.38 1.66
CA LEU A 212 23.64 0.35 0.73
C LEU A 212 23.92 -1.02 0.09
N GLY A 213 22.89 -1.77 -0.30
CA GLY A 213 23.09 -3.07 -0.97
C GLY A 213 23.09 -4.27 -0.03
N VAL A 214 22.98 -4.04 1.29
CA VAL A 214 23.02 -5.09 2.30
C VAL A 214 21.71 -5.12 3.07
N VAL A 215 21.10 -6.31 3.10
CA VAL A 215 19.95 -6.59 3.96
C VAL A 215 20.44 -6.63 5.40
N ARG A 216 19.95 -5.70 6.23
CA ARG A 216 20.18 -5.75 7.67
C ARG A 216 18.90 -6.17 8.36
N PRO A 217 18.96 -7.07 9.36
CA PRO A 217 17.83 -7.24 10.26
C PRO A 217 17.55 -5.89 10.90
N THR A 218 16.29 -5.48 10.89
CA THR A 218 15.89 -4.24 11.54
C THR A 218 16.15 -4.41 13.03
N PRO A 219 16.89 -3.50 13.70
CA PRO A 219 17.01 -3.56 15.15
C PRO A 219 15.58 -3.55 15.70
N PHE A 220 15.24 -4.53 16.55
CA PHE A 220 14.13 -4.30 17.46
C PHE A 220 14.52 -3.06 18.25
N GLU A 221 13.77 -1.96 18.12
CA GLU A 221 13.97 -0.82 19.00
C GLU A 221 13.70 -1.30 20.43
N ASP A 222 14.75 -1.26 21.28
CA ASP A 222 14.67 -1.49 22.73
C ASP A 222 13.89 -0.36 23.43
#